data_AF-A0A5C7L215-F1
#
_entry.id   AF-A0A5C7L215-F1
#
_cell.length_a   1.000
_cell.length_b   1.000
_cell.length_c   1.000
_cell.angle_alpha   90.00
_cell.angle_beta   90.00
_cell.angle_gamma   90.00
#
_symmetry.space_group_name_H-M   'P 1'
#
loop_
_entity.id
_entity.type
_entity.pdbx_description
1 polymer ?
#
loop_
_entity_poly.entity_id
_entity_poly.type
_entity_poly.pdbx_seq_one_letter_code
_entity_poly.pdbx_strand_id
1 'polypeptide(L)'
;MAQMNPTPGERAIWLAAGMSLSRKLDFAAVGVRALALEAGLPEESLKRNFVDLKHYMIALQQHFMDELRAAVLNATASHTPGYERLRSGAVAYLDGWLARPGLRGIALGVHEPAAQVAEGLRLQNQSFSLVLSTEFHAMGWPHAVVAARLFVAILQEVARAEHVQGRPNPAMREEIWEFLRSY
;
A
#
# COMPACT_ATOMS: atom_id res chain seq x y z
N MET A 1 13.58 24.62 25.27
CA MET A 1 12.91 25.24 24.10
C MET A 1 12.08 24.16 23.42
N ALA A 2 10.76 24.24 23.51
CA ALA A 2 9.86 23.28 22.88
C ALA A 2 9.93 23.50 21.35
N GLN A 3 10.34 22.47 20.62
CA GLN A 3 10.25 22.45 19.16
C GLN A 3 8.77 22.39 18.78
N MET A 4 8.25 23.52 18.31
CA MET A 4 6.91 23.58 17.73
C MET A 4 7.01 22.96 16.33
N ASN A 5 6.57 21.71 16.21
CA ASN A 5 6.45 21.07 14.89
C ASN A 5 5.57 21.97 14.00
N PRO A 6 5.97 22.22 12.73
CA PRO A 6 5.16 23.02 11.83
C PRO A 6 3.77 22.40 11.69
N THR A 7 2.73 23.22 11.86
CA THR A 7 1.35 22.79 11.67
C THR A 7 1.22 22.26 10.24
N PRO A 8 0.77 21.01 10.03
CA PRO A 8 0.57 20.48 8.68
C PRO A 8 -0.39 21.38 7.90
N GLY A 9 -0.09 21.66 6.63
CA GLY A 9 -1.02 22.36 5.75
C GLY A 9 -2.32 21.57 5.57
N GLU A 10 -3.43 22.24 5.21
CA GLU A 10 -4.77 21.63 5.06
C GLU A 10 -4.73 20.34 4.21
N ARG A 11 -3.95 20.32 3.13
CA ARG A 11 -3.74 19.13 2.28
C ARG A 11 -3.26 17.90 3.07
N ALA A 12 -2.31 18.07 3.98
CA ALA A 12 -1.78 16.97 4.79
C ALA A 12 -2.80 16.48 5.83
N ILE A 13 -3.59 17.39 6.39
CA ILE A 13 -4.69 17.05 7.31
C ILE A 13 -5.74 16.19 6.59
N TRP A 14 -6.13 16.58 5.37
CA TRP A 14 -7.04 15.79 4.54
C TRP A 14 -6.51 14.39 4.24
N LEU A 15 -5.22 14.26 3.90
CA LEU A 15 -4.61 12.94 3.67
C LEU A 15 -4.60 12.10 4.95
N ALA A 16 -4.20 12.67 6.08
CA ALA A 16 -4.20 11.98 7.38
C ALA A 16 -5.60 11.49 7.79
N ALA A 17 -6.64 12.30 7.56
CA ALA A 17 -8.03 11.92 7.81
C ALA A 17 -8.45 10.72 6.94
N GLY A 18 -8.12 10.73 5.64
CA GLY A 18 -8.36 9.59 4.77
C GLY A 18 -7.63 8.34 5.23
N MET A 19 -6.36 8.48 5.63
CA MET A 19 -5.58 7.36 6.17
C MET A 19 -6.20 6.80 7.46
N SER A 20 -6.73 7.64 8.33
CA SER A 20 -7.44 7.22 9.54
C SER A 20 -8.73 6.45 9.21
N LEU A 21 -9.59 6.99 8.33
CA LEU A 21 -10.85 6.35 7.94
C LEU A 21 -10.64 5.04 7.19
N SER A 22 -9.55 4.92 6.42
CA SER A 22 -9.23 3.71 5.67
C SER A 22 -9.03 2.46 6.54
N ARG A 23 -8.77 2.64 7.83
CA ARG A 23 -8.64 1.54 8.81
C ARG A 23 -10.00 0.95 9.20
N LYS A 24 -11.07 1.72 9.06
CA LYS A 24 -12.38 1.44 9.67
C LYS A 24 -13.50 1.26 8.65
N LEU A 25 -13.41 1.91 7.49
CA LEU A 25 -14.52 2.02 6.54
C LEU A 25 -14.08 1.71 5.12
N ASP A 26 -14.96 1.08 4.36
CA ASP A 26 -14.87 1.08 2.90
C ASP A 26 -15.14 2.50 2.39
N PHE A 27 -14.30 3.00 1.49
CA PHE A 27 -14.42 4.36 0.98
C PHE A 27 -15.72 4.60 0.20
N ALA A 28 -16.39 3.56 -0.29
CA ALA A 28 -17.76 3.69 -0.82
C ALA A 28 -18.75 4.28 0.21
N ALA A 29 -18.53 4.02 1.50
CA ALA A 29 -19.34 4.56 2.59
C ALA A 29 -18.84 5.94 3.07
N VAL A 30 -17.65 6.36 2.64
CA VAL A 30 -16.99 7.59 3.11
C VAL A 30 -17.24 8.72 2.11
N GLY A 31 -18.32 9.47 2.34
CA GLY A 31 -18.57 10.73 1.63
C GLY A 31 -17.65 11.87 2.10
N VAL A 32 -17.58 12.95 1.32
CA VAL A 32 -16.81 14.18 1.65
C VAL A 32 -17.09 14.69 3.07
N ARG A 33 -18.35 14.62 3.51
CA ARG A 33 -18.77 14.96 4.87
C ARG A 33 -18.05 14.16 5.96
N ALA A 34 -17.91 12.85 5.79
CA ALA A 34 -17.24 12.01 6.78
C ALA A 34 -15.74 12.33 6.86
N LEU A 35 -15.11 12.58 5.71
CA LEU A 35 -13.72 13.02 5.64
C LEU A 35 -13.53 14.39 6.30
N ALA A 36 -14.45 15.34 6.06
CA ALA A 36 -14.41 16.68 6.63
C ALA A 36 -14.50 16.64 8.17
N LEU A 37 -15.39 15.80 8.69
CA LEU A 37 -15.53 15.57 10.13
C LEU A 37 -14.26 14.97 10.74
N GLU A 38 -13.67 13.95 10.11
CA GLU A 38 -12.40 13.35 10.58
C GLU A 38 -11.23 14.35 10.50
N ALA A 39 -11.19 15.18 9.46
CA ALA A 39 -10.17 16.19 9.25
C ALA A 39 -10.32 17.40 10.21
N GLY A 40 -11.50 17.61 10.79
CA GLY A 40 -11.83 18.85 11.50
C GLY A 40 -11.83 20.08 10.57
N LEU A 41 -12.10 19.88 9.27
CA LEU A 41 -12.06 20.93 8.25
C LEU A 41 -13.44 21.12 7.60
N PRO A 42 -13.77 22.32 7.09
CA PRO A 42 -14.98 22.52 6.29
C PRO A 42 -14.94 21.70 4.99
N GLU A 43 -16.06 21.13 4.55
CA GLU A 43 -16.15 20.36 3.29
C GLU A 43 -15.62 21.14 2.08
N GLU A 44 -15.94 22.44 2.00
CA GLU A 44 -15.50 23.33 0.93
C GLU A 44 -13.98 23.51 0.86
N SER A 45 -13.24 23.20 1.92
CA SER A 45 -11.78 23.24 1.93
C SER A 45 -11.15 22.13 1.10
N LEU A 46 -11.88 21.04 0.82
CA LEU A 46 -11.40 19.96 -0.03
C LEU A 46 -11.10 20.49 -1.43
N LYS A 47 -12.00 21.29 -2.02
CA LYS A 47 -11.86 21.88 -3.36
C LYS A 47 -10.73 22.90 -3.48
N ARG A 48 -10.25 23.45 -2.36
CA ARG A 48 -9.07 24.33 -2.33
C ARG A 48 -7.75 23.55 -2.42
N ASN A 49 -7.76 22.29 -1.96
CA ASN A 49 -6.57 21.45 -1.85
C ASN A 49 -6.52 20.36 -2.93
N PHE A 50 -7.66 20.00 -3.51
CA PHE A 50 -7.84 18.97 -4.52
C PHE A 50 -8.90 19.41 -5.54
N VAL A 51 -8.72 19.05 -6.80
CA VAL A 51 -9.66 19.41 -7.88
C VAL A 51 -11.07 18.87 -7.61
N ASP A 52 -11.16 17.62 -7.16
CA ASP A 52 -12.38 16.94 -6.77
C ASP A 52 -12.06 15.76 -5.84
N LEU A 53 -13.09 15.01 -5.43
CA LEU A 53 -12.93 13.80 -4.62
C LEU A 53 -12.06 12.75 -5.32
N LYS A 54 -12.15 12.61 -6.63
CA LYS A 54 -11.35 11.65 -7.41
C LYS A 54 -9.85 11.95 -7.29
N HIS A 55 -9.44 13.20 -7.45
CA HIS A 55 -8.05 13.63 -7.32
C HIS A 55 -7.57 13.52 -5.87
N TYR A 56 -8.46 13.71 -4.89
CA TYR A 56 -8.17 13.38 -3.50
C TYR A 56 -7.89 11.88 -3.31
N MET A 57 -8.72 10.99 -3.87
CA MET A 57 -8.50 9.54 -3.76
C MET A 57 -7.19 9.08 -4.39
N ILE A 58 -6.81 9.64 -5.54
CA ILE A 58 -5.50 9.38 -6.17
C ILE A 58 -4.36 9.83 -5.26
N ALA A 59 -4.45 11.05 -4.70
CA ALA A 59 -3.44 11.56 -3.78
C ALA A 59 -3.34 10.72 -2.49
N LEU A 60 -4.47 10.24 -1.98
CA LEU A 60 -4.52 9.38 -0.80
C LEU A 60 -3.89 8.01 -1.06
N GLN A 61 -4.18 7.42 -2.21
CA GLN A 61 -3.52 6.18 -2.65
C GLN A 61 -1.99 6.39 -2.76
N GLN A 62 -1.55 7.45 -3.42
CA GLN A 62 -0.11 7.74 -3.55
C GLN A 62 0.54 7.89 -2.17
N HIS A 63 -0.09 8.63 -1.27
CA HIS A 63 0.38 8.83 0.10
C HIS A 63 0.50 7.50 0.87
N PHE A 64 -0.52 6.63 0.78
CA PHE A 64 -0.44 5.29 1.36
C PHE A 64 0.71 4.47 0.78
N MET A 65 0.88 4.50 -0.54
CA MET A 65 1.93 3.74 -1.19
C MET A 65 3.33 4.25 -0.83
N ASP A 66 3.48 5.53 -0.51
CA ASP A 66 4.70 6.10 0.04
C ASP A 66 4.95 5.62 1.49
N GLU A 67 3.93 5.61 2.35
CA GLU A 67 4.03 5.01 3.69
C GLU A 67 4.40 3.52 3.63
N LEU A 68 3.77 2.77 2.70
CA LEU A 68 4.04 1.35 2.50
C LEU A 68 5.48 1.12 2.05
N ARG A 69 5.98 1.93 1.12
CA ARG A 69 7.38 1.87 0.67
C ARG A 69 8.34 2.17 1.82
N ALA A 70 8.05 3.18 2.63
CA ALA A 70 8.86 3.50 3.80
C ALA A 70 8.89 2.35 4.82
N ALA A 71 7.74 1.70 5.07
CA ALA A 71 7.67 0.53 5.94
C ALA A 71 8.51 -0.65 5.42
N VAL A 72 8.43 -0.95 4.12
CA VAL A 72 9.25 -1.98 3.47
C VAL A 72 10.73 -1.64 3.54
N LEU A 73 11.12 -0.39 3.27
CA LEU A 73 12.51 0.04 3.37
C LEU A 73 13.06 -0.11 4.79
N ASN A 74 12.29 0.30 5.80
CA ASN A 74 12.68 0.15 7.21
C ASN A 74 12.83 -1.32 7.61
N ALA A 75 11.90 -2.18 7.21
CA ALA A 75 11.94 -3.62 7.50
C ALA A 75 13.13 -4.33 6.82
N THR A 76 13.63 -3.78 5.71
CA THR A 76 14.70 -4.37 4.92
C THR A 76 16.08 -3.75 5.16
N ALA A 77 16.18 -2.66 5.93
CA ALA A 77 17.39 -1.87 6.07
C ALA A 77 18.60 -2.63 6.66
N SER A 78 18.36 -3.62 7.53
CA SER A 78 19.41 -4.42 8.18
C SER A 78 19.78 -5.69 7.43
N HIS A 79 19.15 -5.96 6.28
CA HIS A 79 19.33 -7.21 5.55
C HIS A 79 20.13 -6.98 4.28
N THR A 80 21.06 -7.88 3.99
CA THR A 80 21.68 -7.95 2.65
C THR A 80 20.67 -8.48 1.63
N PRO A 81 20.84 -8.18 0.34
CA PRO A 81 19.98 -8.75 -0.68
C PRO A 81 19.89 -10.28 -0.61
N GLY A 82 18.68 -10.83 -0.78
CA GLY A 82 18.39 -12.26 -0.73
C GLY A 82 17.16 -12.61 0.10
N TYR A 83 17.08 -13.87 0.53
CA TYR A 83 15.87 -14.46 1.11
C TYR A 83 15.30 -13.69 2.31
N GLU A 84 16.12 -13.36 3.32
CA GLU A 84 15.62 -12.70 4.53
C GLU A 84 15.12 -11.28 4.25
N ARG A 85 15.79 -10.54 3.36
CA ARG A 85 15.34 -9.21 2.93
C ARG A 85 14.04 -9.29 2.15
N LEU A 86 13.92 -10.24 1.24
CA LEU A 86 12.70 -10.52 0.47
C LEU A 86 11.53 -10.85 1.40
N ARG A 87 11.75 -11.75 2.36
CA ARG A 87 10.76 -12.17 3.36
C ARG A 87 10.31 -10.98 4.22
N SER A 88 11.25 -10.24 4.80
CA SER A 88 10.94 -9.08 5.65
C SER A 88 10.14 -8.01 4.90
N GLY A 89 10.54 -7.70 3.67
CA GLY A 89 9.82 -6.74 2.83
C GLY A 89 8.41 -7.21 2.47
N ALA A 90 8.24 -8.49 2.13
CA ALA A 90 6.94 -9.07 1.81
C ALA A 90 5.98 -9.08 3.02
N VAL A 91 6.48 -9.39 4.23
CA VAL A 91 5.67 -9.31 5.45
C VAL A 91 5.21 -7.86 5.70
N ALA A 92 6.11 -6.89 5.64
CA ALA A 92 5.77 -5.48 5.82
C ALA A 92 4.75 -4.99 4.78
N TYR A 93 4.85 -5.46 3.53
CA TYR A 93 3.90 -5.16 2.47
C TYR A 93 2.49 -5.69 2.80
N LEU A 94 2.38 -6.98 3.18
CA LEU A 94 1.09 -7.61 3.48
C LEU A 94 0.43 -6.97 4.71
N ASP A 95 1.20 -6.73 5.77
CA ASP A 95 0.70 -6.08 6.98
C ASP A 95 0.23 -4.65 6.71
N GLY A 96 0.94 -3.92 5.85
CA GLY A 96 0.58 -2.55 5.46
C GLY A 96 -0.77 -2.47 4.74
N TRP A 97 -1.06 -3.42 3.85
CA TRP A 97 -2.38 -3.54 3.18
C TRP A 97 -3.48 -3.98 4.14
N LEU A 98 -3.19 -4.96 4.99
CA LEU A 98 -4.18 -5.49 5.94
C LEU A 98 -4.60 -4.43 6.97
N ALA A 99 -3.69 -3.57 7.39
CA ALA A 99 -3.97 -2.48 8.32
C ALA A 99 -4.90 -1.39 7.75
N ARG A 100 -5.14 -1.36 6.42
CA ARG A 100 -5.88 -0.30 5.72
C ARG A 100 -6.87 -0.89 4.70
N PRO A 101 -7.87 -1.68 5.15
CA PRO A 101 -8.78 -2.39 4.27
C PRO A 101 -9.55 -1.48 3.32
N GLY A 102 -9.91 -0.26 3.73
CA GLY A 102 -10.63 0.69 2.86
C GLY A 102 -9.86 1.08 1.60
N LEU A 103 -8.53 1.21 1.67
CA LEU A 103 -7.72 1.55 0.49
C LEU A 103 -7.58 0.40 -0.49
N ARG A 104 -7.65 -0.84 0.00
CA ARG A 104 -7.59 -2.04 -0.85
C ARG A 104 -8.86 -2.20 -1.69
N GLY A 105 -10.03 -1.82 -1.17
CA GLY A 105 -11.28 -1.81 -1.95
C GLY A 105 -11.21 -0.90 -3.18
N ILE A 106 -10.60 0.28 -3.03
CA ILE A 106 -10.33 1.19 -4.16
C ILE A 106 -9.33 0.56 -5.15
N ALA A 107 -8.25 -0.03 -4.63
CA ALA A 107 -7.22 -0.68 -5.43
C ALA A 107 -7.73 -1.86 -6.28
N LEU A 108 -8.75 -2.58 -5.79
CA LEU A 108 -9.38 -3.70 -6.48
C LEU A 108 -10.45 -3.24 -7.49
N GLY A 109 -10.66 -1.94 -7.65
CA GLY A 109 -11.59 -1.38 -8.62
C GLY A 109 -13.06 -1.62 -8.28
N VAL A 110 -13.38 -1.82 -7.00
CA VAL A 110 -14.77 -1.93 -6.52
C VAL A 110 -15.53 -0.61 -6.74
N HIS A 111 -14.80 0.52 -6.86
CA HIS A 111 -15.36 1.87 -6.88
C HIS A 111 -14.82 2.73 -8.02
N GLU A 112 -15.68 3.47 -8.71
CA GLU A 112 -15.27 4.57 -9.60
C GLU A 112 -14.60 5.68 -8.78
N PRO A 113 -13.41 6.18 -9.17
CA PRO A 113 -12.72 5.99 -10.45
C PRO A 113 -11.59 4.95 -10.34
N ALA A 114 -11.97 3.68 -10.45
CA ALA A 114 -11.10 2.51 -10.36
C ALA A 114 -9.95 2.53 -11.36
N ALA A 115 -10.19 3.03 -12.58
CA ALA A 115 -9.27 2.87 -13.69
C ALA A 115 -7.94 3.63 -13.51
N GLN A 116 -7.97 4.89 -13.07
CA GLN A 116 -6.73 5.66 -12.86
C GLN A 116 -5.94 5.16 -11.65
N VAL A 117 -6.64 4.75 -10.59
CA VAL A 117 -6.03 4.16 -9.39
C VAL A 117 -5.34 2.84 -9.74
N ALA A 118 -6.02 1.98 -10.51
CA ALA A 118 -5.49 0.71 -10.99
C ALA A 118 -4.25 0.88 -11.86
N GLU A 119 -4.21 1.88 -12.75
CA GLU A 119 -3.02 2.16 -13.57
C GLU A 119 -1.83 2.61 -12.72
N GLY A 120 -2.06 3.47 -11.72
CA GLY A 120 -1.04 3.86 -10.75
C GLY A 120 -0.44 2.66 -10.01
N LEU A 121 -1.29 1.71 -9.59
CA LEU A 121 -0.84 0.46 -8.98
C LEU A 121 -0.04 -0.40 -9.96
N ARG A 122 -0.49 -0.51 -11.22
CA ARG A 122 0.19 -1.30 -12.26
C ARG A 122 1.61 -0.80 -12.49
N LEU A 123 1.79 0.51 -12.67
CA LEU A 123 3.11 1.13 -12.83
C LEU A 123 3.99 0.88 -11.60
N GLN A 124 3.41 0.97 -10.41
CA GLN A 124 4.16 0.76 -9.18
C GLN A 124 4.57 -0.71 -8.98
N ASN A 125 3.73 -1.68 -9.34
CA ASN A 125 4.06 -3.10 -9.33
C ASN A 125 5.23 -3.43 -10.27
N GLN A 126 5.31 -2.73 -11.41
CA GLN A 126 6.45 -2.84 -12.31
C GLN A 126 7.72 -2.31 -11.64
N SER A 127 7.67 -1.17 -10.95
CA SER A 127 8.81 -0.64 -10.19
C SER A 127 9.24 -1.59 -9.06
N PHE A 128 8.30 -2.18 -8.32
CA PHE A 128 8.62 -3.16 -7.28
C PHE A 128 9.29 -4.41 -7.84
N SER A 129 8.84 -4.91 -8.99
CA SER A 129 9.45 -6.08 -9.63
C SER A 129 10.93 -5.85 -9.99
N LEU A 130 11.32 -4.62 -10.35
CA LEU A 130 12.71 -4.28 -10.61
C LEU A 130 13.56 -4.34 -9.33
N VAL A 131 13.06 -3.78 -8.23
CA VAL A 131 13.76 -3.82 -6.93
C VAL A 131 13.90 -5.27 -6.44
N LEU A 132 12.83 -6.06 -6.54
CA LEU A 132 12.82 -7.45 -6.11
C LEU A 132 13.74 -8.35 -6.94
N SER A 133 14.03 -7.98 -8.19
CA SER A 133 14.94 -8.76 -9.03
C SER A 133 16.35 -8.85 -8.44
N THR A 134 16.79 -7.85 -7.67
CA THR A 134 18.07 -7.90 -6.94
C THR A 134 18.08 -9.00 -5.88
N GLU A 135 16.95 -9.22 -5.21
CA GLU A 135 16.82 -10.27 -4.19
C GLU A 135 16.91 -11.66 -4.83
N PHE A 136 16.16 -11.89 -5.91
CA PHE A 136 16.19 -13.14 -6.66
C PHE A 136 17.55 -13.42 -7.31
N HIS A 137 18.24 -12.38 -7.77
CA HIS A 137 19.60 -12.51 -8.28
C HIS A 137 20.57 -12.97 -7.18
N ALA A 138 20.49 -12.37 -5.99
CA ALA A 138 21.31 -12.76 -4.85
C ALA A 138 21.02 -14.19 -4.36
N MET A 139 19.79 -14.68 -4.56
CA MET A 139 19.39 -16.07 -4.31
C MET A 139 19.82 -17.05 -5.41
N GLY A 140 20.46 -16.59 -6.49
CA GLY A 140 20.95 -17.46 -7.57
C GLY A 140 19.89 -17.89 -8.58
N TRP A 141 18.72 -17.24 -8.62
CA TRP A 141 17.66 -17.63 -9.56
C TRP A 141 18.06 -17.26 -11.01
N PRO A 142 17.90 -18.19 -11.98
CA PRO A 142 18.36 -18.00 -13.36
C PRO A 142 17.59 -16.90 -14.12
N HIS A 143 16.34 -16.64 -13.71
CA HIS A 143 15.46 -15.66 -14.34
C HIS A 143 14.91 -14.66 -13.31
N ALA A 144 15.80 -13.97 -12.59
CA ALA A 144 15.48 -13.11 -11.45
C ALA A 144 14.36 -12.07 -11.71
N VAL A 145 14.34 -11.44 -12.90
CA VAL A 145 13.29 -10.48 -13.26
C VAL A 145 11.92 -11.14 -13.42
N VAL A 146 11.87 -12.33 -14.02
CA VAL A 146 10.63 -13.09 -14.19
C VAL A 146 10.13 -13.59 -12.85
N ALA A 147 11.04 -14.13 -12.02
CA ALA A 147 10.74 -14.57 -10.66
C ALA A 147 10.16 -13.44 -9.80
N ALA A 148 10.77 -12.24 -9.86
CA ALA A 148 10.28 -11.07 -9.16
C ALA A 148 8.86 -10.67 -9.58
N ARG A 149 8.54 -10.72 -10.89
CA ARG A 149 7.20 -10.43 -11.39
C ARG A 149 6.17 -11.45 -10.89
N LEU A 150 6.51 -12.73 -10.88
CA LEU A 150 5.63 -13.79 -10.34
C LEU A 150 5.43 -13.63 -8.84
N PHE A 151 6.49 -13.28 -8.10
CA PHE A 151 6.41 -13.03 -6.67
C PHE A 151 5.49 -11.85 -6.34
N VAL A 152 5.55 -10.76 -7.10
CA VAL A 152 4.59 -9.65 -6.95
C VAL A 152 3.14 -10.12 -7.15
N ALA A 153 2.88 -10.99 -8.13
CA ALA A 153 1.55 -11.55 -8.35
C ALA A 153 1.08 -12.42 -7.16
N ILE A 154 1.98 -13.23 -6.59
CA ILE A 154 1.70 -14.02 -5.38
C ILE A 154 1.34 -13.09 -4.21
N LEU A 155 2.13 -12.04 -3.96
CA LEU A 155 1.84 -11.08 -2.88
C LEU A 155 0.49 -10.39 -3.07
N GLN A 156 0.13 -10.05 -4.31
CA GLN A 156 -1.16 -9.44 -4.61
C GLN A 156 -2.33 -10.38 -4.33
N GLU A 157 -2.18 -11.66 -4.67
CA GLU A 157 -3.18 -12.68 -4.43
C GLU A 157 -3.37 -12.94 -2.93
N VAL A 158 -2.27 -13.01 -2.17
CA VAL A 158 -2.31 -13.12 -0.71
C VAL A 158 -2.99 -11.88 -0.10
N ALA A 159 -2.57 -10.68 -0.49
CA ALA A 159 -3.18 -9.44 -0.01
C ALA A 159 -4.68 -9.34 -0.36
N ARG A 160 -5.09 -9.89 -1.51
CA ARG A 160 -6.51 -9.96 -1.90
C ARG A 160 -7.27 -10.93 -1.01
N ALA A 161 -6.74 -12.13 -0.77
CA ALA A 161 -7.36 -13.11 0.11
C ALA A 161 -7.49 -12.59 1.56
N GLU A 162 -6.44 -11.96 2.10
CA GLU A 162 -6.44 -11.37 3.44
C GLU A 162 -7.42 -10.20 3.56
N HIS A 163 -7.56 -9.39 2.50
CA HIS A 163 -8.56 -8.33 2.48
C HIS A 163 -9.99 -8.88 2.56
N VAL A 164 -10.31 -9.93 1.78
CA VAL A 164 -11.64 -10.57 1.82
C VAL A 164 -11.91 -11.18 3.19
N GLN A 165 -10.90 -11.75 3.85
CA GLN A 165 -11.03 -12.36 5.18
C GLN A 165 -10.98 -11.35 6.33
N GLY A 166 -10.50 -10.14 6.08
CA GLY A 166 -10.25 -9.11 7.10
C GLY A 166 -9.17 -9.48 8.12
N ARG A 167 -8.32 -10.47 7.83
CA ARG A 167 -7.28 -10.99 8.73
C ARG A 167 -6.13 -11.65 7.95
N PRO A 168 -4.97 -11.88 8.58
CA PRO A 168 -3.88 -12.59 7.93
C PRO A 168 -4.31 -14.00 7.54
N ASN A 169 -3.72 -14.53 6.46
CA ASN A 169 -3.87 -15.91 6.03
C ASN A 169 -2.53 -16.65 6.21
N PRO A 170 -2.28 -17.28 7.38
CA PRO A 170 -0.99 -17.88 7.70
C PRO A 170 -0.59 -18.98 6.73
N ALA A 171 -1.56 -19.76 6.24
CA ALA A 171 -1.29 -20.84 5.29
C ALA A 171 -0.74 -20.29 3.97
N MET A 172 -1.39 -19.27 3.40
CA MET A 172 -0.88 -18.63 2.19
C MET A 172 0.45 -17.95 2.41
N ARG A 173 0.65 -17.26 3.55
CA ARG A 173 1.94 -16.62 3.86
C ARG A 173 3.07 -17.62 3.99
N GLU A 174 2.84 -18.77 4.62
CA GLU A 174 3.87 -19.80 4.77
C GLU A 174 4.21 -20.45 3.42
N GLU A 175 3.22 -20.69 2.57
CA GLU A 175 3.43 -21.28 1.24
C GLU A 175 4.35 -20.42 0.35
N ILE A 176 4.32 -19.09 0.51
CA ILE A 176 5.28 -18.19 -0.16
C ILE A 176 6.72 -18.61 0.16
N TRP A 177 6.99 -18.93 1.42
CA TRP A 177 8.33 -19.26 1.90
C TRP A 177 8.76 -20.65 1.45
N GLU A 178 7.83 -21.60 1.38
CA GLU A 178 8.09 -22.94 0.84
C GLU A 178 8.40 -22.88 -0.66
N PHE A 179 7.67 -22.07 -1.44
CA PHE A 179 8.00 -21.84 -2.85
C PHE A 179 9.40 -21.25 -3.05
N LEU A 180 9.80 -20.30 -2.21
CA LEU A 180 11.13 -19.68 -2.29
C LEU A 180 12.27 -20.60 -1.86
N ARG A 181 12.00 -21.60 -1.00
CA ARG A 181 12.99 -22.60 -0.54
C ARG A 181 13.20 -23.74 -1.53
N SER A 182 12.28 -23.92 -2.47
CA SER A 182 12.31 -25.04 -3.43
C SER A 182 13.23 -24.79 -4.64
N TYR A 183 14.03 -23.72 -4.61
CA TYR A 183 14.91 -23.26 -5.69
C TYR A 183 16.24 -22.77 -5.12
#